data_AF-A0A960UFM3-F1
#
_entry.id   AF-A0A960UFM3-F1
#
_cell.length_a   1.000
_cell.length_b   1.000
_cell.length_c   1.000
_cell.angle_alpha   90.00
_cell.angle_beta   90.00
_cell.angle_gamma   90.00
#
_symmetry.space_group_name_H-M   'P 1'
#
loop_
_entity.id
_entity.type
_entity.pdbx_description
1 polymer ?
#
loop_
_entity_poly.entity_id
_entity_poly.type
_entity_poly.pdbx_seq_one_letter_code
_entity_poly.pdbx_strand_id
1 'polypeptide(L)'
;MRSVFSWVLVLGGLSIAGGLPARADVTPDAALEVHVQTPAWNCDSPITHCDDIEGSALALGQVEFLLYFQPIYWQQSHQPVRLSSLHTELHWPEAWQLLDADGCSADWGQLDWTGSPHALTLEWWDCPNLPIEDGGVFLMARFVFNATEPGRFWAEYHNGSTVTLGCPPTTVQTYPVFCFAELGEDCEYTRFHCGYLPPCSPFFPTESLELSAPPGASAVASTEVNGIDLCWSQVQLDTTAPWLSAVHKLVEHDYFDVTLTADATGLEPGLYTARLRAHTMWISRCLPVEFRVLDPTGVTPPPGAELMSWSRVKSLYR
;
A
#
# COMPACT_ATOMS: atom_id res chain seq x y z
N MET A 1 -25.55 -41.11 72.27
CA MET A 1 -24.42 -41.25 71.32
C MET A 1 -24.84 -40.62 70.01
N ARG A 2 -24.46 -39.37 69.77
CA ARG A 2 -24.79 -38.63 68.55
C ARG A 2 -23.50 -38.03 68.01
N SER A 3 -23.15 -38.41 66.79
CA SER A 3 -21.98 -37.93 66.05
C SER A 3 -21.96 -36.41 65.99
N VAL A 4 -20.80 -35.85 66.32
CA VAL A 4 -20.45 -34.47 66.04
C VAL A 4 -20.08 -34.40 64.55
N PHE A 5 -20.91 -33.71 63.76
CA PHE A 5 -20.61 -33.39 62.37
C PHE A 5 -19.50 -32.33 62.34
N SER A 6 -18.31 -32.71 61.85
CA SER A 6 -17.26 -31.76 61.47
C SER A 6 -17.73 -30.95 60.26
N TRP A 7 -17.88 -29.64 60.46
CA TRP A 7 -17.98 -28.68 59.37
C TRP A 7 -16.61 -28.56 58.71
N VAL A 8 -16.42 -29.23 57.58
CA VAL A 8 -15.33 -28.92 56.66
C VAL A 8 -15.75 -27.66 55.90
N LEU A 9 -15.21 -26.52 56.31
CA LEU A 9 -15.18 -25.29 55.52
C LEU A 9 -14.32 -25.57 54.28
N VAL A 10 -14.98 -25.89 53.16
CA VAL A 10 -14.36 -25.79 51.85
C VAL A 10 -14.21 -24.30 51.55
N LEU A 11 -13.03 -23.76 51.87
CA LEU A 11 -12.54 -22.52 51.30
C LEU A 11 -12.37 -22.76 49.79
N GLY A 12 -13.46 -22.57 49.05
CA GLY A 12 -13.41 -22.38 47.60
C GLY A 12 -12.67 -21.08 47.34
N GLY A 13 -11.35 -21.17 47.20
CA GLY A 13 -10.55 -20.10 46.65
C GLY A 13 -11.03 -19.83 45.23
N LEU A 14 -11.91 -18.84 45.07
CA LEU A 14 -11.98 -18.09 43.82
C LEU A 14 -10.59 -17.47 43.64
N SER A 15 -9.76 -18.21 42.94
CA SER A 15 -8.61 -17.65 42.24
C SER A 15 -9.23 -16.76 41.19
N ILE A 16 -9.45 -15.48 41.54
CA ILE A 16 -9.53 -14.43 40.54
C ILE A 16 -8.14 -14.46 39.92
N ALA A 17 -7.98 -15.31 38.90
CA ALA A 17 -6.96 -15.10 37.90
C ALA A 17 -7.18 -13.66 37.49
N GLY A 18 -6.26 -12.78 37.92
CA GLY A 18 -6.15 -11.44 37.39
C GLY A 18 -5.84 -11.62 35.92
N GLY A 19 -6.90 -11.83 35.13
CA GLY A 19 -6.87 -11.57 33.71
C GLY A 19 -6.41 -10.13 33.64
N LEU A 20 -5.18 -9.94 33.18
CA LEU A 20 -4.75 -8.66 32.66
C LEU A 20 -5.93 -8.14 31.85
N PRO A 21 -6.42 -6.90 32.09
CA PRO A 21 -7.50 -6.36 31.30
C PRO A 21 -7.11 -6.60 29.86
N ALA A 22 -7.92 -7.40 29.14
CA ALA A 22 -7.79 -7.52 27.72
C ALA A 22 -7.82 -6.07 27.22
N ARG A 23 -6.67 -5.56 26.77
CA ARG A 23 -6.61 -4.27 26.10
C ARG A 23 -7.54 -4.46 24.92
N ALA A 24 -8.73 -3.87 25.00
CA ALA A 24 -9.57 -3.67 23.84
C ALA A 24 -8.67 -3.12 22.74
N ASP A 25 -8.74 -3.68 21.54
CA ASP A 25 -7.99 -3.21 20.37
C ASP A 25 -8.06 -1.68 20.34
N VAL A 26 -6.95 -1.06 20.74
CA VAL A 26 -6.84 0.38 20.76
C VAL A 26 -6.72 0.74 19.29
N THR A 27 -7.65 1.55 18.80
CA THR A 27 -7.55 2.15 17.48
C THR A 27 -6.14 2.72 17.29
N PRO A 28 -5.54 2.59 16.09
CA PRO A 28 -4.18 3.06 15.86
C PRO A 28 -4.06 4.55 16.19
N ASP A 29 -3.15 4.88 17.12
CA ASP A 29 -3.00 6.26 17.61
C ASP A 29 -2.15 7.13 16.67
N ALA A 30 -1.64 6.57 15.57
CA ALA A 30 -0.73 7.21 14.65
C ALA A 30 -0.78 6.62 13.23
N ALA A 31 -0.22 7.35 12.27
CA ALA A 31 0.04 6.89 10.90
C ALA A 31 1.51 7.09 10.50
N LEU A 32 1.96 6.21 9.60
CA LEU A 32 3.15 6.38 8.78
C LEU A 32 2.72 6.73 7.36
N GLU A 33 3.12 7.90 6.91
CA GLU A 33 2.74 8.45 5.60
C GLU A 33 3.97 8.49 4.68
N VAL A 34 3.77 8.27 3.37
CA VAL A 34 4.87 8.34 2.40
C VAL A 34 4.56 9.38 1.33
N HIS A 35 5.47 10.34 1.19
CA HIS A 35 5.49 11.28 0.08
C HIS A 35 6.47 10.81 -0.99
N VAL A 36 6.11 10.96 -2.26
CA VAL A 36 7.01 10.74 -3.40
C VAL A 36 7.28 12.04 -4.15
N GLN A 37 8.55 12.31 -4.45
CA GLN A 37 8.96 13.49 -5.22
C GLN A 37 10.25 13.26 -6.03
N THR A 38 10.65 14.28 -6.80
CA THR A 38 11.98 14.33 -7.40
C THR A 38 13.04 14.49 -6.30
N PRO A 39 14.21 13.84 -6.40
CA PRO A 39 15.20 13.84 -5.34
C PRO A 39 15.66 15.23 -4.90
N ALA A 40 15.59 15.49 -3.60
CA ALA A 40 16.15 16.65 -2.95
C ALA A 40 17.52 16.31 -2.33
N TRP A 41 18.27 17.34 -1.96
CA TRP A 41 19.66 17.19 -1.49
C TRP A 41 19.77 17.10 0.04
N ASN A 42 18.92 16.31 0.73
CA ASN A 42 18.95 16.02 2.18
C ASN A 42 17.55 15.69 2.70
N CYS A 43 17.46 15.39 3.99
CA CYS A 43 16.25 15.48 4.81
C CYS A 43 15.77 16.93 5.02
N ASP A 44 15.56 17.69 3.94
CA ASP A 44 14.87 18.98 3.97
C ASP A 44 13.56 18.84 3.21
N SER A 45 12.46 19.15 3.89
CA SER A 45 11.14 19.12 3.29
C SER A 45 10.31 20.29 3.80
N PRO A 46 9.65 21.04 2.90
CA PRO A 46 8.72 22.09 3.30
C PRO A 46 7.39 21.52 3.82
N ILE A 47 7.16 20.20 3.71
CA ILE A 47 5.91 19.55 4.12
C ILE A 47 5.85 19.50 5.65
N THR A 48 4.89 20.24 6.20
CA THR A 48 4.59 20.24 7.64
C THR A 48 3.20 19.68 7.95
N HIS A 49 2.37 19.47 6.92
CA HIS A 49 1.01 18.97 7.04
C HIS A 49 0.77 17.78 6.10
N CYS A 50 0.00 16.80 6.54
CA CYS A 50 -0.26 15.58 5.77
C CYS A 50 -1.03 15.84 4.47
N ASP A 51 -1.79 16.94 4.37
CA ASP A 51 -2.47 17.35 3.13
C ASP A 51 -1.49 17.67 1.99
N ASP A 52 -0.25 18.04 2.32
CA ASP A 52 0.79 18.34 1.33
C ASP A 52 1.53 17.07 0.85
N ILE A 53 1.20 15.90 1.41
CA ILE A 53 1.81 14.63 1.02
C ILE A 53 1.19 14.14 -0.29
N GLU A 54 2.03 14.07 -1.33
CA GLU A 54 1.70 13.38 -2.57
C GLU A 54 2.12 11.90 -2.49
N GLY A 55 1.16 10.98 -2.49
CA GLY A 55 1.39 9.52 -2.44
C GLY A 55 1.49 8.85 -3.82
N SER A 56 1.63 9.61 -4.91
CA SER A 56 1.79 9.02 -6.24
C SER A 56 2.53 9.94 -7.21
N ALA A 57 3.40 9.35 -8.05
CA ALA A 57 4.08 10.06 -9.13
C ALA A 57 4.22 9.20 -10.39
N LEU A 58 4.17 9.82 -11.57
CA LEU A 58 4.27 9.12 -12.86
C LEU A 58 5.71 8.87 -13.32
N ALA A 59 6.67 9.62 -12.79
CA ALA A 59 8.04 9.61 -13.28
C ALA A 59 8.80 8.37 -12.78
N LEU A 60 9.36 7.59 -13.71
CA LEU A 60 10.38 6.57 -13.40
C LEU A 60 11.79 7.18 -13.40
N GLY A 61 12.77 6.42 -12.90
CA GLY A 61 14.16 6.84 -12.77
C GLY A 61 14.50 7.18 -11.32
N GLN A 62 15.28 8.23 -11.12
CA GLN A 62 15.68 8.62 -9.77
C GLN A 62 14.52 9.34 -9.08
N VAL A 63 14.03 8.76 -7.98
CA VAL A 63 12.88 9.23 -7.22
C VAL A 63 13.16 9.18 -5.73
N GLU A 64 12.53 10.05 -4.98
CA GLU A 64 12.69 10.14 -3.54
C GLU A 64 11.36 9.85 -2.84
N PHE A 65 11.44 9.03 -1.81
CA PHE A 65 10.36 8.74 -0.89
C PHE A 65 10.71 9.30 0.49
N LEU A 66 9.81 10.08 1.06
CA LEU A 66 9.93 10.65 2.40
C LEU A 66 8.89 10.00 3.30
N LEU A 67 9.37 9.41 4.40
CA LEU A 67 8.53 8.76 5.41
C LEU A 67 8.23 9.75 6.54
N TYR A 68 6.95 10.01 6.78
CA TYR A 68 6.47 10.89 7.83
C TYR A 68 5.71 10.14 8.92
N PHE A 69 5.76 10.66 10.14
CA PHE A 69 4.90 10.26 11.25
C PHE A 69 3.79 11.28 11.46
N GLN A 70 2.55 10.80 11.59
CA GLN A 70 1.40 11.61 11.98
C GLN A 70 0.78 11.08 13.28
N PRO A 71 0.73 11.87 14.37
CA PRO A 71 -0.05 11.49 15.56
C PRO A 71 -1.56 11.73 15.31
N ILE A 72 -2.40 10.70 15.39
CA ILE A 72 -3.85 10.80 15.08
C ILE A 72 -4.67 11.11 16.34
N TYR A 73 -4.69 10.20 17.32
CA TYR A 73 -5.60 10.31 18.47
C TYR A 73 -5.04 11.16 19.62
N TRP A 74 -3.71 11.35 19.66
CA TRP A 74 -3.06 12.03 20.78
C TRP A 74 -3.27 13.55 20.80
N GLN A 75 -3.68 14.13 19.67
CA GLN A 75 -3.94 15.56 19.52
C GLN A 75 -5.07 16.07 20.44
N GLN A 76 -6.01 15.21 20.82
CA GLN A 76 -7.11 15.58 21.73
C GLN A 76 -6.64 15.83 23.17
N SER A 77 -5.45 15.36 23.54
CA SER A 77 -4.92 15.52 24.91
C SER A 77 -4.28 16.88 25.17
N HIS A 78 -4.05 17.70 24.14
CA HIS A 78 -3.28 18.96 24.18
C HIS A 78 -1.88 18.86 24.83
N GLN A 79 -1.38 17.65 25.09
CA GLN A 79 -0.05 17.44 25.63
C GLN A 79 0.95 17.31 24.48
N PRO A 80 2.17 17.88 24.62
CA PRO A 80 3.22 17.69 23.63
C PRO A 80 3.56 16.20 23.51
N VAL A 81 3.40 15.67 22.30
CA VAL A 81 3.82 14.30 21.96
C VAL A 81 5.29 14.35 21.63
N ARG A 82 6.06 13.39 22.12
CA ARG A 82 7.47 13.26 21.82
C ARG A 82 7.75 11.95 21.12
N LEU A 83 8.72 11.94 20.24
CA LEU A 83 9.16 10.75 19.52
C LEU A 83 10.45 10.22 20.15
N SER A 84 10.52 8.93 20.46
CA SER A 84 11.74 8.31 20.99
C SER A 84 12.36 7.35 19.98
N SER A 85 11.56 6.50 19.35
CA SER A 85 12.06 5.57 18.34
C SER A 85 10.98 5.11 17.36
N LEU A 86 11.43 4.70 16.19
CA LEU A 86 10.65 4.00 15.16
C LEU A 86 11.34 2.68 14.88
N HIS A 87 10.56 1.61 14.79
CA HIS A 87 10.95 0.38 14.12
C HIS A 87 9.88 0.05 13.09
N THR A 88 10.25 -0.24 11.84
CA THR A 88 9.30 -0.58 10.78
C THR A 88 9.94 -1.47 9.73
N GLU A 89 9.11 -2.25 9.06
CA GLU A 89 9.50 -3.16 7.98
C GLU A 89 9.07 -2.55 6.65
N LEU A 90 10.02 -2.20 5.80
CA LEU A 90 9.78 -1.53 4.52
C LEU A 90 9.81 -2.52 3.35
N HIS A 91 9.04 -2.21 2.32
CA HIS A 91 8.89 -2.99 1.11
C HIS A 91 8.90 -2.10 -0.13
N TRP A 92 9.50 -2.62 -1.19
CA TRP A 92 9.51 -2.06 -2.54
C TRP A 92 9.82 -3.16 -3.56
N PRO A 93 9.57 -2.94 -4.87
CA PRO A 93 9.91 -3.91 -5.92
C PRO A 93 11.41 -4.23 -5.97
N GLU A 94 11.77 -5.50 -6.16
CA GLU A 94 13.18 -5.92 -6.26
C GLU A 94 13.94 -5.25 -7.41
N ALA A 95 13.22 -4.80 -8.45
CA ALA A 95 13.81 -4.07 -9.56
C ALA A 95 14.27 -2.65 -9.18
N TRP A 96 13.79 -2.09 -8.07
CA TRP A 96 14.19 -0.78 -7.61
C TRP A 96 15.53 -0.86 -6.88
N GLN A 97 16.49 -0.05 -7.32
CA GLN A 97 17.79 0.04 -6.67
C GLN A 97 17.78 1.17 -5.64
N LEU A 98 17.98 0.86 -4.37
CA LEU A 98 18.22 1.88 -3.34
C LEU A 98 19.59 2.54 -3.60
N LEU A 99 19.57 3.86 -3.78
CA LEU A 99 20.76 4.67 -4.03
C LEU A 99 21.27 5.36 -2.77
N ASP A 100 20.34 5.82 -1.93
CA ASP A 100 20.63 6.59 -0.72
C ASP A 100 19.49 6.44 0.29
N ALA A 101 19.81 6.48 1.59
CA ALA A 101 18.83 6.45 2.67
C ALA A 101 19.36 7.22 3.87
N ASP A 102 18.49 8.00 4.51
CA ASP A 102 18.85 8.84 5.66
C ASP A 102 17.73 8.88 6.71
N GLY A 103 18.13 8.91 7.99
CA GLY A 103 17.26 9.06 9.15
C GLY A 103 17.12 10.54 9.49
N CYS A 104 16.03 11.15 9.06
CA CYS A 104 15.83 12.59 9.15
C CYS A 104 15.71 13.04 10.61
N SER A 105 16.65 13.91 11.01
CA SER A 105 16.76 14.42 12.38
C SER A 105 16.92 13.34 13.46
N ALA A 106 17.19 12.08 13.07
CA ALA A 106 17.45 11.00 14.01
C ALA A 106 18.89 11.11 14.53
N ASP A 107 19.09 10.85 15.82
CA ASP A 107 20.44 10.77 16.39
C ASP A 107 21.16 9.50 15.94
N TRP A 108 20.37 8.44 15.70
CA TRP A 108 20.85 7.17 15.21
C TRP A 108 19.82 6.52 14.29
N GLY A 109 20.30 5.84 13.25
CA GLY A 109 19.46 5.08 12.34
C GLY A 109 20.19 3.89 11.74
N GLN A 110 19.46 2.81 11.52
CA GLN A 110 19.94 1.62 10.83
C GLN A 110 18.86 1.12 9.86
N LEU A 111 19.26 0.90 8.61
CA LEU A 111 18.47 0.19 7.61
C LEU A 111 19.16 -1.14 7.32
N ASP A 112 18.49 -2.25 7.65
CA ASP A 112 18.89 -3.57 7.21
C ASP A 112 18.28 -3.85 5.82
N TRP A 113 19.13 -3.78 4.80
CA TRP A 113 18.74 -4.07 3.42
C TRP A 113 18.87 -5.55 3.05
N THR A 114 19.23 -6.43 3.98
CA THR A 114 19.46 -7.85 3.66
C THR A 114 18.16 -8.66 3.70
N GLY A 115 17.56 -8.85 2.53
CA GLY A 115 16.29 -9.55 2.36
C GLY A 115 15.08 -8.62 2.37
N SER A 116 13.88 -9.15 2.16
CA SER A 116 12.61 -8.42 2.19
C SER A 116 11.66 -9.13 3.17
N PRO A 117 11.02 -8.43 4.14
CA PRO A 117 11.04 -6.98 4.39
C PRO A 117 12.42 -6.40 4.79
N HIS A 118 12.59 -5.10 4.56
CA HIS A 118 13.78 -4.34 4.96
C HIS A 118 13.54 -3.62 6.30
N ALA A 119 14.26 -3.98 7.35
CA ALA A 119 14.02 -3.40 8.68
C ALA A 119 14.68 -2.03 8.81
N LEU A 120 13.88 -1.00 9.12
CA LEU A 120 14.33 0.33 9.48
C LEU A 120 14.17 0.53 10.99
N THR A 121 15.23 0.99 11.66
CA THR A 121 15.17 1.45 13.05
C THR A 121 15.77 2.84 13.17
N LEU A 122 15.06 3.76 13.83
CA LEU A 122 15.49 5.13 14.08
C LEU A 122 15.32 5.46 15.56
N GLU A 123 16.23 6.25 16.12
CA GLU A 123 16.20 6.72 17.50
C GLU A 123 16.47 8.22 17.62
N TRP A 124 15.73 8.86 18.52
CA TRP A 124 15.87 10.27 18.91
C TRP A 124 16.08 10.36 20.42
N TRP A 125 17.31 10.61 20.86
CA TRP A 125 17.68 10.68 22.28
C TRP A 125 17.26 11.98 22.93
N ASP A 126 17.18 13.07 22.17
CA ASP A 126 16.63 14.36 22.62
C ASP A 126 15.10 14.36 22.70
N CYS A 127 14.46 13.31 22.17
CA CYS A 127 13.05 13.08 22.00
C CYS A 127 12.26 14.34 21.58
N PRO A 128 12.32 14.70 20.28
CA PRO A 128 11.78 15.95 19.78
C PRO A 128 10.27 16.01 20.00
N ASN A 129 9.76 17.24 20.14
CA ASN A 129 8.32 17.44 20.15
C ASN A 129 7.80 17.25 18.73
N LEU A 130 6.76 16.43 18.60
CA LEU A 130 6.01 16.29 17.37
C LEU A 130 5.10 17.50 17.15
N PRO A 131 4.72 17.79 15.90
CA PRO A 131 3.71 18.79 15.60
C PRO A 131 2.42 18.51 16.38
N ILE A 132 1.86 19.56 16.98
CA ILE A 132 0.62 19.49 17.78
C ILE A 132 -0.59 19.96 16.96
N GLU A 133 -0.34 20.56 15.79
CA GLU A 133 -1.37 21.00 14.87
C GLU A 133 -2.10 19.80 14.26
N ASP A 134 -3.41 19.95 14.06
CA ASP A 134 -4.20 18.93 13.36
C ASP A 134 -3.57 18.64 11.99
N GLY A 135 -3.50 17.38 11.60
CA GLY A 135 -2.80 16.94 10.38
C GLY A 135 -1.28 17.19 10.34
N GLY A 136 -0.66 17.68 11.41
CA GLY A 136 0.79 17.93 11.44
C GLY A 136 1.63 16.64 11.31
N VAL A 137 2.70 16.70 10.53
CA VAL A 137 3.58 15.55 10.23
C VAL A 137 5.03 15.80 10.59
N PHE A 138 5.73 14.73 10.97
CA PHE A 138 7.15 14.76 11.32
C PHE A 138 7.96 13.89 10.36
N LEU A 139 8.89 14.48 9.62
CA LEU A 139 9.77 13.76 8.69
C LEU A 139 10.73 12.85 9.46
N MET A 140 10.68 11.55 9.21
CA MET A 140 11.52 10.56 9.90
C MET A 140 12.63 10.00 9.03
N ALA A 141 12.38 9.76 7.75
CA ALA A 141 13.37 9.16 6.87
C ALA A 141 13.19 9.58 5.42
N ARG A 142 14.29 9.47 4.69
CA ARG A 142 14.38 9.72 3.26
C ARG A 142 15.00 8.50 2.59
N PHE A 143 14.44 8.12 1.44
CA PHE A 143 14.93 7.04 0.60
C PHE A 143 14.99 7.52 -0.84
N VAL A 144 16.13 7.34 -1.51
CA VAL A 144 16.26 7.63 -2.93
C VAL A 144 16.45 6.33 -3.69
N PHE A 145 15.57 6.06 -4.63
CA PHE A 145 15.63 4.89 -5.49
C PHE A 145 15.92 5.29 -6.92
N ASN A 146 16.56 4.37 -7.66
CA ASN A 146 16.44 4.30 -9.10
C ASN A 146 15.35 3.28 -9.44
N ALA A 147 14.14 3.76 -9.67
CA ALA A 147 12.97 2.95 -10.00
C ALA A 147 12.89 2.70 -11.51
N THR A 148 13.13 1.46 -11.93
CA THR A 148 13.16 1.09 -13.36
C THR A 148 11.81 0.60 -13.90
N GLU A 149 10.86 0.37 -13.02
CA GLU A 149 9.51 -0.09 -13.35
C GLU A 149 8.49 0.50 -12.37
N PRO A 150 7.20 0.50 -12.73
CA PRO A 150 6.16 0.92 -11.81
C PRO A 150 6.10 0.04 -10.56
N GLY A 151 5.58 0.59 -9.46
CA GLY A 151 5.45 -0.14 -8.21
C GLY A 151 5.15 0.74 -7.03
N ARG A 152 5.33 0.20 -5.83
CA ARG A 152 4.92 0.84 -4.59
C ARG A 152 6.03 0.78 -3.55
N PHE A 153 6.17 1.84 -2.77
CA PHE A 153 6.94 1.84 -1.53
C PHE A 153 5.96 1.83 -0.35
N TRP A 154 6.11 0.87 0.56
CA TRP A 154 5.24 0.76 1.73
C TRP A 154 5.95 0.16 2.95
N ALA A 155 5.33 0.23 4.12
CA ALA A 155 5.75 -0.47 5.32
C ALA A 155 4.64 -1.41 5.82
N GLU A 156 5.05 -2.46 6.52
CA GLU A 156 4.17 -3.54 6.95
C GLU A 156 3.18 -3.09 8.04
N TYR A 157 1.94 -3.55 7.91
CA TYR A 157 0.85 -3.27 8.84
C TYR A 157 0.86 -4.24 10.05
N HIS A 158 0.69 -3.70 11.26
CA HIS A 158 0.32 -4.40 12.50
C HIS A 158 1.28 -5.45 13.11
N ASN A 159 2.30 -5.95 12.42
CA ASN A 159 3.21 -6.96 13.01
C ASN A 159 4.72 -6.62 12.96
N GLY A 160 5.15 -5.72 12.08
CA GLY A 160 6.56 -5.29 11.97
C GLY A 160 6.84 -3.85 12.40
N SER A 161 5.78 -3.04 12.60
CA SER A 161 5.92 -1.59 12.79
C SER A 161 5.52 -1.13 14.19
N THR A 162 6.42 -0.43 14.88
CA THR A 162 6.22 0.10 16.22
C THR A 162 6.80 1.50 16.34
N VAL A 163 6.10 2.38 17.05
CA VAL A 163 6.59 3.73 17.38
C VAL A 163 6.57 3.89 18.89
N THR A 164 7.69 4.31 19.45
CA THR A 164 7.80 4.64 20.87
C THR A 164 7.66 6.15 21.05
N LEU A 165 6.61 6.56 21.75
CA LEU A 165 6.31 7.93 22.11
C LEU A 165 6.78 8.24 23.54
N GLY A 166 7.09 9.50 23.80
CA GLY A 166 7.54 10.00 25.10
C GLY A 166 9.06 10.11 25.21
N CYS A 167 9.53 10.39 26.44
CA CYS A 167 10.94 10.41 26.79
C CYS A 167 11.17 9.50 28.00
N PRO A 168 12.29 8.77 28.08
CA PRO A 168 12.65 8.04 29.28
C PRO A 168 12.55 8.91 30.55
N PRO A 169 12.03 8.35 31.66
CA PRO A 169 11.65 6.95 31.86
C PRO A 169 10.20 6.62 31.44
N THR A 170 9.44 7.58 30.92
CA THR A 170 8.03 7.41 30.58
C THR A 170 7.83 7.35 29.08
N THR A 171 7.71 6.13 28.56
CA THR A 171 7.41 5.89 27.15
C THR A 171 6.14 5.06 26.97
N VAL A 172 5.52 5.22 25.81
CA VAL A 172 4.34 4.47 25.37
C VAL A 172 4.59 3.97 23.95
N GLN A 173 4.35 2.69 23.72
CA GLN A 173 4.44 2.11 22.39
C GLN A 173 3.08 2.16 21.69
N THR A 174 3.07 2.58 20.44
CA THR A 174 1.93 2.57 19.53
C THR A 174 2.25 1.81 18.24
N TYR A 175 1.21 1.47 17.49
CA TYR A 175 1.25 0.72 16.24
C TYR A 175 0.61 1.60 15.16
N PRO A 176 1.41 2.19 14.26
CA PRO A 176 0.86 3.09 13.27
C PRO A 176 0.08 2.31 12.21
N VAL A 177 -0.98 2.91 11.68
CA VAL A 177 -1.46 2.53 10.35
C VAL A 177 -0.45 2.98 9.32
N PHE A 178 -0.42 2.29 8.18
CA PHE A 178 0.54 2.59 7.14
C PHE A 178 -0.15 3.05 5.85
N CYS A 179 0.38 4.12 5.26
CA CYS A 179 0.01 4.64 3.95
C CYS A 179 1.20 4.56 2.99
N PHE A 180 0.94 4.09 1.77
CA PHE A 180 1.97 3.80 0.76
C PHE A 180 2.08 4.91 -0.29
N ALA A 181 3.20 4.91 -1.02
CA ALA A 181 3.37 5.73 -2.20
C ALA A 181 3.59 4.89 -3.46
N GLU A 182 3.03 5.34 -4.58
CA GLU A 182 3.02 4.63 -5.87
C GLU A 182 3.85 5.39 -6.92
N LEU A 183 4.49 4.64 -7.82
CA LEU A 183 5.30 5.19 -8.89
C LEU A 183 4.98 4.55 -10.24
N GLY A 184 5.00 5.34 -11.30
CA GLY A 184 5.17 4.87 -12.68
C GLY A 184 3.92 4.36 -13.38
N GLU A 185 2.75 4.42 -12.73
CA GLU A 185 1.50 4.02 -13.36
C GLU A 185 0.66 5.24 -13.77
N ASP A 186 0.53 5.49 -15.07
CA ASP A 186 -0.31 6.56 -15.64
C ASP A 186 -1.78 6.50 -15.19
N CYS A 187 -2.20 5.34 -14.71
CA CYS A 187 -3.58 5.08 -14.31
C CYS A 187 -3.71 4.58 -12.87
N GLU A 188 -2.62 4.54 -12.09
CA GLU A 188 -2.71 4.31 -10.66
C GLU A 188 -2.27 5.55 -9.90
N TYR A 189 -3.13 5.98 -8.98
CA TYR A 189 -2.80 7.05 -8.07
C TYR A 189 -3.56 6.87 -6.77
N THR A 190 -2.99 7.43 -5.72
CA THR A 190 -3.65 7.61 -4.44
C THR A 190 -3.46 9.08 -4.05
N ARG A 191 -4.56 9.83 -4.00
CA ARG A 191 -4.66 11.24 -3.59
C ARG A 191 -5.37 11.36 -2.25
N PHE A 192 -5.40 10.29 -1.48
CA PHE A 192 -6.02 10.31 -0.17
C PHE A 192 -5.06 11.02 0.80
N HIS A 193 -5.56 12.03 1.49
CA HIS A 193 -4.79 12.80 2.44
C HIS A 193 -5.03 12.23 3.85
N CYS A 194 -3.94 12.04 4.60
CA CYS A 194 -3.91 11.96 6.06
C CYS A 194 -4.63 10.81 6.76
N GLY A 195 -3.90 9.98 7.50
CA GLY A 195 -4.26 9.40 8.81
C GLY A 195 -5.47 8.47 8.89
N TYR A 196 -6.25 8.35 7.82
CA TYR A 196 -7.42 7.53 7.70
C TYR A 196 -7.20 6.56 6.54
N LEU A 197 -7.67 5.33 6.71
CA LEU A 197 -7.75 4.43 5.57
C LEU A 197 -8.70 5.09 4.56
N PRO A 198 -8.33 5.15 3.26
CA PRO A 198 -9.25 5.61 2.24
C PRO A 198 -10.51 4.75 2.36
N PRO A 199 -11.70 5.34 2.59
CA PRO A 199 -12.94 4.57 2.72
C PRO A 199 -13.29 3.84 1.41
N CYS A 200 -12.55 4.14 0.34
CA CYS A 200 -12.72 3.67 -1.01
C CYS A 200 -11.35 3.39 -1.58
N SER A 201 -10.92 2.14 -1.60
CA SER A 201 -9.68 1.74 -2.25
C SER A 201 -10.01 0.62 -3.21
N PRO A 202 -10.61 0.92 -4.38
CA PRO A 202 -10.96 -0.09 -5.36
C PRO A 202 -9.67 -0.82 -5.71
N PHE A 203 -9.67 -2.15 -5.70
CA PHE A 203 -8.52 -2.94 -6.14
C PHE A 203 -8.97 -4.18 -6.91
N PHE A 204 -8.09 -4.65 -7.78
CA PHE A 204 -8.28 -5.90 -8.51
C PHE A 204 -7.52 -7.00 -7.77
N PRO A 205 -8.18 -8.09 -7.33
CA PRO A 205 -7.48 -9.25 -6.78
C PRO A 205 -6.75 -10.05 -7.88
N THR A 206 -7.13 -9.84 -9.14
CA THR A 206 -6.47 -10.39 -10.32
C THR A 206 -5.28 -9.50 -10.71
N GLU A 207 -4.13 -10.10 -11.02
CA GLU A 207 -2.94 -9.35 -11.44
C GLU A 207 -2.99 -8.93 -12.92
N SER A 208 -3.57 -9.78 -13.78
CA SER A 208 -3.75 -9.50 -15.21
C SER A 208 -4.84 -10.37 -15.82
N LEU A 209 -5.40 -9.95 -16.95
CA LEU A 209 -6.34 -10.74 -17.75
C LEU A 209 -5.77 -11.03 -19.13
N GLU A 210 -5.86 -12.29 -19.53
CA GLU A 210 -5.52 -12.74 -20.87
C GLU A 210 -6.78 -13.17 -21.62
N LEU A 211 -7.03 -12.55 -22.79
CA LEU A 211 -8.13 -12.88 -23.67
C LEU A 211 -7.60 -13.28 -25.05
N SER A 212 -8.35 -14.14 -25.76
CA SER A 212 -8.05 -14.44 -27.15
C SER A 212 -9.30 -14.66 -27.98
N ALA A 213 -9.29 -14.15 -29.20
CA ALA A 213 -10.37 -14.31 -30.17
C ALA A 213 -9.81 -14.41 -31.59
N PRO A 214 -10.45 -15.14 -32.51
CA PRO A 214 -10.15 -15.01 -33.94
C PRO A 214 -10.55 -13.63 -34.47
N PRO A 215 -10.02 -13.21 -35.64
CA PRO A 215 -10.36 -11.91 -36.22
C PRO A 215 -11.87 -11.77 -36.46
N GLY A 216 -12.43 -10.62 -36.08
CA GLY A 216 -13.88 -10.36 -36.20
C GLY A 216 -14.77 -11.07 -35.17
N ALA A 217 -14.20 -11.74 -34.17
CA ALA A 217 -14.93 -12.29 -33.03
C ALA A 217 -14.62 -11.51 -31.75
N SER A 218 -15.28 -11.88 -30.65
CA SER A 218 -15.04 -11.29 -29.34
C SER A 218 -14.71 -12.36 -28.30
N ALA A 219 -13.95 -11.97 -27.30
CA ALA A 219 -13.67 -12.76 -26.10
C ALA A 219 -14.26 -12.07 -24.87
N VAL A 220 -14.66 -12.87 -23.89
CA VAL A 220 -15.24 -12.37 -22.63
C VAL A 220 -14.44 -12.94 -21.47
N ALA A 221 -14.13 -12.09 -20.50
CA ALA A 221 -13.53 -12.46 -19.23
C ALA A 221 -14.25 -11.73 -18.09
N SER A 222 -14.12 -12.25 -16.87
CA SER A 222 -14.64 -11.59 -15.67
C SER A 222 -13.53 -11.38 -14.66
N THR A 223 -13.64 -10.30 -13.89
CA THR A 223 -12.80 -10.00 -12.73
C THR A 223 -13.64 -9.29 -11.68
N GLU A 224 -13.08 -9.08 -10.50
CA GLU A 224 -13.74 -8.39 -9.41
C GLU A 224 -13.04 -7.06 -9.11
N VAL A 225 -13.81 -6.07 -8.68
CA VAL A 225 -13.29 -4.86 -8.05
C VAL A 225 -13.74 -4.86 -6.61
N ASN A 226 -12.80 -5.03 -5.69
CA ASN A 226 -13.01 -5.08 -4.24
C ASN A 226 -12.65 -3.72 -3.60
N GLY A 227 -12.93 -3.55 -2.30
CA GLY A 227 -12.52 -2.35 -1.55
C GLY A 227 -13.36 -1.11 -1.87
N ILE A 228 -14.63 -1.33 -2.23
CA ILE A 228 -15.59 -0.28 -2.62
C ILE A 228 -16.70 -0.07 -1.58
N ASP A 229 -16.57 -0.66 -0.39
CA ASP A 229 -17.53 -0.51 0.70
C ASP A 229 -17.78 0.99 0.96
N LEU A 230 -19.03 1.34 1.27
CA LEU A 230 -19.50 2.70 1.53
C LEU A 230 -19.42 3.69 0.33
N CYS A 231 -18.88 3.31 -0.83
CA CYS A 231 -18.73 4.23 -1.96
C CYS A 231 -18.76 3.61 -3.36
N TRP A 232 -19.31 2.41 -3.50
CA TRP A 232 -19.59 1.79 -4.80
C TRP A 232 -20.21 2.77 -5.82
N SER A 233 -21.08 3.69 -5.40
CA SER A 233 -21.71 4.67 -6.29
C SER A 233 -20.76 5.73 -6.88
N GLN A 234 -19.54 5.86 -6.34
CA GLN A 234 -18.52 6.81 -6.76
C GLN A 234 -17.45 6.19 -7.65
N VAL A 235 -17.39 4.86 -7.72
CA VAL A 235 -16.39 4.14 -8.50
C VAL A 235 -16.81 4.11 -9.97
N GLN A 236 -15.90 4.56 -10.82
CA GLN A 236 -16.04 4.58 -12.27
C GLN A 236 -15.10 3.57 -12.91
N LEU A 237 -15.58 2.92 -13.98
CA LEU A 237 -14.80 1.98 -14.77
C LEU A 237 -14.59 2.53 -16.18
N ASP A 238 -13.34 2.59 -16.61
CA ASP A 238 -12.96 2.98 -17.97
C ASP A 238 -11.94 2.01 -18.56
N THR A 239 -11.85 1.95 -19.88
CA THR A 239 -10.85 1.16 -20.60
C THR A 239 -9.93 2.09 -21.41
N THR A 240 -8.65 1.73 -21.53
CA THR A 240 -7.67 2.56 -22.28
C THR A 240 -7.68 2.30 -23.78
N ALA A 241 -8.54 1.40 -24.27
CA ALA A 241 -8.56 1.00 -25.68
C ALA A 241 -9.99 0.81 -26.20
N PRO A 242 -10.28 1.23 -27.45
CA PRO A 242 -11.63 1.17 -28.01
C PRO A 242 -12.10 -0.26 -28.32
N TRP A 243 -11.19 -1.22 -28.44
CA TRP A 243 -11.50 -2.63 -28.65
C TRP A 243 -11.87 -3.36 -27.36
N LEU A 244 -11.72 -2.72 -26.19
CA LEU A 244 -12.04 -3.29 -24.89
C LEU A 244 -13.20 -2.53 -24.26
N SER A 245 -14.22 -3.26 -23.84
CA SER A 245 -15.35 -2.71 -23.09
C SER A 245 -15.51 -3.43 -21.76
N ALA A 246 -16.04 -2.73 -20.76
CA ALA A 246 -16.28 -3.27 -19.43
C ALA A 246 -17.69 -2.90 -18.96
N VAL A 247 -18.40 -3.88 -18.42
CA VAL A 247 -19.70 -3.70 -17.77
C VAL A 247 -19.59 -4.28 -16.38
N HIS A 248 -20.10 -3.57 -15.38
CA HIS A 248 -20.08 -4.03 -14.01
C HIS A 248 -21.48 -4.22 -13.44
N LYS A 249 -21.55 -5.07 -12.43
CA LYS A 249 -22.73 -5.27 -11.60
C LYS A 249 -22.31 -5.29 -10.14
N LEU A 250 -22.99 -4.49 -9.32
CA LEU A 250 -22.87 -4.60 -7.86
C LEU A 250 -23.46 -5.94 -7.43
N VAL A 251 -22.63 -6.79 -6.83
CA VAL A 251 -23.06 -8.11 -6.31
C VAL A 251 -23.41 -7.98 -4.84
N GLU A 252 -22.49 -7.41 -4.06
CA GLU A 252 -22.64 -7.08 -2.65
C GLU A 252 -22.13 -5.66 -2.39
N HIS A 253 -22.36 -5.10 -1.20
CA HIS A 253 -21.95 -3.73 -0.88
C HIS A 253 -20.42 -3.50 -0.96
N ASP A 254 -19.64 -4.57 -1.08
CA ASP A 254 -18.19 -4.54 -0.89
C ASP A 254 -17.41 -4.80 -2.19
N TYR A 255 -18.08 -5.25 -3.28
CA TYR A 255 -17.42 -5.51 -4.57
C TYR A 255 -18.34 -5.47 -5.82
N PHE A 256 -17.71 -5.21 -6.96
CA PHE A 256 -18.30 -5.38 -8.29
C PHE A 256 -17.81 -6.66 -8.96
N ASP A 257 -18.71 -7.34 -9.67
CA ASP A 257 -18.32 -8.25 -10.75
C ASP A 257 -18.25 -7.44 -12.05
N VAL A 258 -17.10 -7.51 -12.72
CA VAL A 258 -16.80 -6.79 -13.96
C VAL A 258 -16.62 -7.78 -15.07
N THR A 259 -17.51 -7.73 -16.07
CA THR A 259 -17.38 -8.47 -17.32
C THR A 259 -16.69 -7.60 -18.36
N LEU A 260 -15.53 -8.04 -18.84
CA LEU A 260 -14.81 -7.42 -19.95
C LEU A 260 -15.12 -8.14 -21.25
N THR A 261 -15.36 -7.38 -22.32
CA THR A 261 -15.48 -7.89 -23.68
C THR A 261 -14.41 -7.24 -24.57
N ALA A 262 -13.52 -8.07 -25.13
CA ALA A 262 -12.53 -7.66 -26.11
C ALA A 262 -13.03 -8.02 -27.52
N ASP A 263 -13.11 -7.04 -28.42
CA ASP A 263 -13.61 -7.19 -29.78
C ASP A 263 -12.45 -7.13 -30.79
N ALA A 264 -12.25 -8.23 -31.54
CA ALA A 264 -11.26 -8.33 -32.60
C ALA A 264 -11.74 -7.76 -33.94
N THR A 265 -12.90 -7.12 -34.00
CA THR A 265 -13.43 -6.52 -35.24
C THR A 265 -12.52 -5.40 -35.73
N GLY A 266 -11.94 -5.59 -36.91
CA GLY A 266 -11.01 -4.64 -37.53
C GLY A 266 -9.59 -4.66 -36.95
N LEU A 267 -9.27 -5.62 -36.07
CA LEU A 267 -7.91 -5.85 -35.60
C LEU A 267 -7.22 -6.94 -36.41
N GLU A 268 -5.95 -6.71 -36.76
CA GLU A 268 -5.09 -7.72 -37.39
C GLU A 268 -4.62 -8.76 -36.35
N PRO A 269 -4.24 -9.99 -36.76
CA PRO A 269 -3.61 -10.96 -35.87
C PRO A 269 -2.40 -10.39 -35.13
N GLY A 270 -2.32 -10.59 -33.82
CA GLY A 270 -1.28 -9.98 -32.99
C GLY A 270 -1.62 -9.91 -31.51
N LEU A 271 -0.70 -9.33 -30.73
CA LEU A 271 -0.87 -9.05 -29.31
C LEU A 271 -1.18 -7.57 -29.11
N TYR A 272 -2.24 -7.28 -28.37
CA TYR A 272 -2.69 -5.95 -28.00
C TYR A 272 -2.73 -5.84 -26.48
N THR A 273 -2.35 -4.68 -25.96
CA THR A 273 -2.34 -4.41 -24.52
C THR A 273 -3.24 -3.22 -24.21
N ALA A 274 -4.07 -3.35 -23.19
CA ALA A 274 -4.89 -2.27 -22.64
C ALA A 274 -4.93 -2.38 -21.12
N ARG A 275 -5.64 -1.45 -20.48
CA ARG A 275 -5.92 -1.50 -19.04
C ARG A 275 -7.41 -1.28 -18.81
N LEU A 276 -7.96 -2.01 -17.85
CA LEU A 276 -9.21 -1.67 -17.18
C LEU A 276 -8.87 -0.82 -15.96
N ARG A 277 -9.48 0.36 -15.84
CA ARG A 277 -9.25 1.29 -14.76
C ARG A 277 -10.47 1.36 -13.85
N ALA A 278 -10.29 1.10 -12.57
CA ALA A 278 -11.28 1.37 -11.53
C ALA A 278 -10.83 2.57 -10.72
N HIS A 279 -11.65 3.61 -10.65
CA HIS A 279 -11.22 4.85 -10.02
C HIS A 279 -12.36 5.64 -9.37
N THR A 280 -11.96 6.48 -8.42
CA THR A 280 -12.74 7.56 -7.84
C THR A 280 -12.00 8.87 -8.07
N MET A 281 -12.50 9.97 -7.49
CA MET A 281 -11.75 11.22 -7.48
C MET A 281 -10.43 11.15 -6.68
N TRP A 282 -10.30 10.19 -5.75
CA TRP A 282 -9.17 10.07 -4.83
C TRP A 282 -8.20 8.98 -5.21
N ILE A 283 -8.66 7.91 -5.83
CA ILE A 283 -7.85 6.72 -6.05
C ILE A 283 -8.13 6.13 -7.41
N SER A 284 -7.11 5.50 -7.98
CA SER A 284 -7.22 4.79 -9.24
C SER A 284 -6.35 3.54 -9.20
N ARG A 285 -6.90 2.42 -9.68
CA ARG A 285 -6.17 1.17 -9.90
C ARG A 285 -6.40 0.67 -11.31
N CYS A 286 -5.45 -0.09 -11.80
CA CYS A 286 -5.51 -0.67 -13.12
C CYS A 286 -5.28 -2.16 -13.11
N LEU A 287 -6.03 -2.83 -13.98
CA LEU A 287 -5.82 -4.21 -14.32
C LEU A 287 -5.27 -4.28 -15.75
N PRO A 288 -4.02 -4.75 -15.94
CA PRO A 288 -3.49 -5.07 -17.25
C PRO A 288 -4.37 -6.09 -17.99
N VAL A 289 -4.64 -5.83 -19.27
CA VAL A 289 -5.40 -6.72 -20.15
C VAL A 289 -4.59 -6.98 -21.41
N GLU A 290 -4.21 -8.24 -21.61
CA GLU A 290 -3.58 -8.74 -22.82
C GLU A 290 -4.63 -9.40 -23.72
N PHE A 291 -4.70 -8.96 -24.97
CA PHE A 291 -5.62 -9.51 -25.96
C PHE A 291 -4.88 -10.04 -27.17
N ARG A 292 -5.05 -11.33 -27.45
CA ARG A 292 -4.45 -12.01 -28.60
C ARG A 292 -5.48 -12.24 -29.69
N VAL A 293 -5.32 -11.54 -30.81
CA VAL A 293 -6.07 -11.83 -32.04
C VAL A 293 -5.36 -12.98 -32.76
N LEU A 294 -6.04 -14.11 -32.86
CA LEU A 294 -5.47 -15.35 -33.40
C LEU A 294 -5.25 -15.26 -34.91
N ASP A 295 -4.24 -15.98 -35.41
CA ASP A 295 -4.05 -16.13 -36.85
C ASP A 295 -5.09 -17.12 -37.40
N PRO A 296 -5.95 -16.70 -38.36
CA PRO A 296 -6.96 -17.57 -38.95
C PRO A 296 -6.37 -18.78 -39.70
N THR A 297 -5.08 -18.74 -40.05
CA THR A 297 -4.39 -19.83 -40.76
C THR A 297 -3.86 -20.92 -39.83
N GLY A 298 -3.98 -20.78 -38.51
CA GLY A 298 -3.62 -21.83 -37.55
C GLY A 298 -2.12 -22.15 -37.51
N VAL A 299 -1.27 -21.27 -38.03
CA VAL A 299 0.18 -21.35 -37.80
C VAL A 299 0.43 -20.91 -36.37
N THR A 300 0.24 -21.82 -35.42
CA THR A 300 0.77 -21.68 -34.08
C THR A 300 2.27 -21.42 -34.26
N PRO A 301 2.82 -20.27 -33.82
CA PRO A 301 4.25 -20.12 -33.76
C PRO A 301 4.79 -21.32 -32.96
N PRO A 302 5.88 -21.98 -33.38
CA PRO A 302 6.43 -23.10 -32.62
C PRO A 302 6.61 -22.67 -31.15
N PRO A 303 6.44 -23.57 -30.17
CA PRO A 303 6.70 -23.23 -28.78
C PRO A 303 8.12 -22.66 -28.68
N GLY A 304 8.24 -21.38 -28.31
CA GLY A 304 9.48 -20.59 -28.36
C GLY A 304 9.52 -19.46 -29.40
N ALA A 305 8.50 -19.32 -30.26
CA ALA A 305 8.27 -18.15 -31.11
C ALA A 305 7.24 -17.18 -30.50
N GLU A 306 7.02 -17.26 -29.19
CA GLU A 306 6.51 -16.14 -28.42
C GLU A 306 7.44 -14.95 -28.66
N LEU A 307 6.89 -13.96 -29.37
CA LEU A 307 7.28 -12.57 -29.39
C LEU A 307 8.36 -12.25 -28.34
N MET A 308 9.62 -12.36 -28.76
CA MET A 308 10.68 -11.60 -28.14
C MET A 308 10.30 -10.13 -28.37
N SER A 309 9.58 -9.54 -27.41
CA SER A 309 9.45 -8.09 -27.38
C SER A 309 10.88 -7.53 -27.34
N TRP A 310 11.11 -6.41 -28.03
CA TRP A 310 12.42 -5.76 -27.98
C TRP A 310 12.87 -5.49 -26.53
N SER A 311 11.91 -5.36 -25.61
CA SER A 311 12.12 -5.27 -24.16
C SER A 311 12.75 -6.54 -23.57
N ARG A 312 12.29 -7.74 -23.97
CA ARG A 312 12.83 -9.04 -23.54
C ARG A 312 14.17 -9.38 -24.21
N VAL A 313 14.43 -8.88 -25.41
CA VAL A 313 15.77 -8.96 -26.05
C VAL A 313 16.78 -8.10 -25.29
N LYS A 314 16.39 -6.88 -24.90
CA LYS A 314 17.27 -5.97 -24.16
C LYS A 314 17.63 -6.49 -22.76
N SER A 315 16.77 -7.29 -22.11
CA SER A 315 17.09 -7.87 -20.80
C SER A 315 18.08 -9.03 -20.87
N LEU A 316 18.25 -9.69 -22.02
CA LEU A 316 19.18 -10.81 -22.21
C LEU A 316 20.63 -10.39 -22.54
N TYR A 317 20.85 -9.11 -22.90
CA TYR A 317 22.17 -8.55 -23.21
C TYR A 317 22.63 -7.52 -22.17
N ARG A 318 22.13 -7.59 -20.94
CA ARG A 318 22.68 -6.90 -19.77
C ARG A 318 23.63 -7.81 -19.01
#